data_AF-A0A743P495-F1
#
_entry.id   AF-A0A743P495-F1
#
_cell.length_a   1.000
_cell.length_b   1.000
_cell.length_c   1.000
_cell.angle_alpha   90.00
_cell.angle_beta   90.00
_cell.angle_gamma   90.00
#
_symmetry.space_group_name_H-M   'P 1'
#
loop_
_entity.id
_entity.type
_entity.pdbx_description
1 polymer ?
#
loop_
_entity_poly.entity_id
_entity_poly.type
_entity_poly.pdbx_seq_one_letter_code
_entity_poly.pdbx_strand_id
1 'polypeptide(L)'
;MMMQKKTWAVLLIPLCLTACHQTTNRSTAKDEILTGSYIDPTKTRFPLADYSQSVDKWIPPDSADYTIPVIDSATQQRYFNALKSHYFGMDSEAHSPWNDFYITALLKKNAAQARDASIKQFLSDGSAYWGENFRLYTSRWKEEVRGNTDTQIDNIYHAS
;
A
#
# COMPACT_ATOMS: atom_id res chain seq x y z
N MET A 1 -36.00 38.90 -14.35
CA MET A 1 -36.18 37.94 -15.47
C MET A 1 -34.82 37.84 -16.18
N MET A 2 -33.95 36.89 -15.78
CA MET A 2 -33.66 35.61 -16.47
C MET A 2 -33.24 35.83 -17.94
N MET A 3 -32.12 35.34 -18.48
CA MET A 3 -31.36 34.10 -18.23
C MET A 3 -29.98 34.14 -18.94
N GLN A 4 -29.00 33.48 -18.31
CA GLN A 4 -27.90 32.65 -18.86
C GLN A 4 -27.35 32.85 -20.28
N LYS A 5 -26.00 32.88 -20.37
CA LYS A 5 -25.16 31.92 -21.14
C LYS A 5 -23.75 31.84 -20.48
N LYS A 6 -23.54 31.01 -19.46
CA LYS A 6 -22.89 29.67 -19.49
C LYS A 6 -21.74 29.47 -20.50
N THR A 7 -20.58 29.18 -19.89
CA THR A 7 -19.52 28.23 -20.27
C THR A 7 -18.75 28.51 -21.55
N TRP A 8 -17.43 28.71 -21.43
CA TRP A 8 -16.37 28.08 -22.23
C TRP A 8 -15.05 28.23 -21.47
N ALA A 9 -14.83 27.33 -20.54
CA ALA A 9 -13.53 27.01 -20.01
C ALA A 9 -13.40 25.48 -20.02
N VAL A 10 -12.18 25.00 -20.15
CA VAL A 10 -11.77 23.59 -20.05
C VAL A 10 -11.91 22.77 -21.35
N LEU A 11 -11.08 23.09 -22.33
CA LEU A 11 -10.65 22.14 -23.38
C LEU A 11 -9.14 22.31 -23.66
N LEU A 12 -8.33 22.33 -22.60
CA LEU A 12 -6.86 22.35 -22.69
C LEU A 12 -6.18 21.42 -21.66
N ILE A 13 -6.87 20.38 -21.19
CA ILE A 13 -6.33 19.40 -20.23
C ILE A 13 -6.64 17.94 -20.64
N PRO A 14 -6.32 17.51 -21.88
CA PRO A 14 -5.89 16.12 -22.01
C PRO A 14 -4.58 15.93 -22.77
N LEU A 15 -3.85 16.99 -23.12
CA LEU A 15 -2.62 16.91 -23.92
C LEU A 15 -1.33 16.69 -23.10
N CYS A 16 -1.41 16.58 -21.77
CA CYS A 16 -0.23 16.38 -20.91
C CYS A 16 -0.03 14.95 -20.39
N LEU A 17 -0.81 13.97 -20.87
CA LEU A 17 -0.72 12.56 -20.41
C LEU A 17 -0.05 11.60 -21.41
N THR A 18 0.48 12.08 -22.54
CA THR A 18 1.16 11.23 -23.54
C THR A 18 2.69 11.25 -23.45
N ALA A 19 3.29 11.88 -22.44
CA ALA A 19 4.75 12.01 -22.32
C ALA A 19 5.47 10.89 -21.54
N CYS A 20 4.77 9.85 -21.08
CA CYS A 20 5.38 8.72 -20.36
C CYS A 20 5.36 7.39 -21.14
N HIS A 21 5.44 7.42 -22.47
CA HIS A 21 5.70 6.23 -23.29
C HIS A 21 6.87 6.47 -24.25
N GLN A 22 8.05 6.66 -23.69
CA GLN A 22 9.31 6.42 -24.41
C GLN A 22 10.15 5.47 -23.58
N THR A 23 9.79 4.19 -23.62
CA THR A 23 10.69 3.10 -23.25
C THR A 23 11.77 3.04 -24.34
N THR A 24 12.88 3.73 -24.12
CA THR A 24 14.11 3.50 -24.89
C THR A 24 14.53 2.05 -24.66
N ASN A 25 14.20 1.16 -25.61
CA ASN A 25 14.70 -0.21 -25.63
C ASN A 25 16.23 -0.14 -25.77
N ARG A 26 16.93 -0.31 -24.65
CA ARG A 26 18.37 -0.51 -24.66
C ARG A 26 18.63 -1.89 -25.25
N SER A 27 19.16 -1.94 -26.47
CA SER A 27 19.61 -3.19 -27.09
C SER A 27 20.76 -3.76 -26.24
N THR A 28 20.46 -4.80 -25.46
CA THR A 28 21.45 -5.65 -24.83
C THR A 28 21.78 -6.79 -25.79
N ALA A 29 22.53 -6.49 -26.85
CA ALA A 29 23.28 -7.51 -27.56
C ALA A 29 24.50 -7.88 -26.69
N LYS A 30 24.27 -8.77 -25.73
CA LYS A 30 25.29 -9.53 -25.03
C LYS A 30 24.72 -10.93 -24.80
N ASP A 31 25.28 -11.88 -25.54
CA ASP A 31 25.24 -13.32 -25.35
C ASP A 31 23.97 -13.88 -24.71
N GLU A 32 23.11 -14.47 -25.55
CA GLU A 32 22.05 -15.38 -25.13
C GLU A 32 22.65 -16.54 -24.35
N ILE A 33 22.74 -16.38 -23.03
CA ILE A 33 22.54 -17.52 -22.13
C ILE A 33 21.16 -18.04 -22.49
N LEU A 34 21.05 -19.32 -22.88
CA LEU A 34 19.78 -20.02 -22.95
C LEU A 34 19.12 -19.93 -21.56
N THR A 35 18.34 -18.87 -21.31
CA THR A 35 17.62 -18.62 -20.05
C THR A 35 16.37 -19.50 -20.01
N GLY A 36 16.57 -20.80 -20.15
CA GLY A 36 15.59 -21.84 -19.93
C GLY A 36 15.74 -22.42 -18.54
N SER A 37 14.93 -21.93 -17.61
CA SER A 37 14.41 -22.67 -16.45
C SER A 37 15.38 -23.23 -15.39
N TYR A 38 16.38 -22.47 -14.91
CA TYR A 38 16.84 -22.77 -13.55
C TYR A 38 15.73 -22.38 -12.56
N ILE A 39 14.97 -23.36 -12.12
CA ILE A 39 14.07 -23.25 -10.97
C ILE A 39 14.80 -23.95 -9.84
N ASP A 40 14.95 -23.26 -8.70
CA ASP A 40 15.46 -23.89 -7.49
C ASP A 40 14.68 -25.19 -7.22
N PRO A 41 15.34 -26.34 -6.96
CA PRO A 41 14.65 -27.62 -6.79
C PRO A 41 13.61 -27.67 -5.66
N THR A 42 13.64 -26.73 -4.72
CA THR A 42 12.62 -26.56 -3.66
C THR A 42 11.39 -25.80 -4.14
N LYS A 43 11.39 -25.28 -5.36
CA LYS A 43 10.34 -24.46 -5.96
C LYS A 43 9.75 -25.16 -7.17
N THR A 44 8.47 -24.92 -7.38
CA THR A 44 7.74 -25.38 -8.57
C THR A 44 7.03 -24.20 -9.22
N ARG A 45 6.84 -24.26 -10.53
CA ARG A 45 6.03 -23.26 -11.25
C ARG A 45 4.57 -23.60 -11.05
N PHE A 46 3.82 -22.63 -10.56
CA PHE A 46 2.36 -22.71 -10.56
C PHE A 46 1.84 -22.43 -11.98
N PRO A 47 1.02 -23.32 -12.58
CA PRO A 47 0.60 -23.19 -13.97
C PRO A 47 -0.57 -22.20 -14.10
N LEU A 48 -0.27 -20.90 -14.08
CA LEU A 48 -1.30 -19.86 -14.14
C LEU A 48 -2.16 -19.94 -15.42
N ALA A 49 -1.62 -20.49 -16.51
CA ALA A 49 -2.31 -20.67 -17.78
C ALA A 49 -3.51 -21.63 -17.69
N ASP A 50 -3.52 -22.54 -16.72
CA ASP A 50 -4.62 -23.50 -16.52
C ASP A 50 -5.84 -22.84 -15.83
N TYR A 51 -5.69 -21.61 -15.35
CA TYR A 51 -6.71 -20.84 -14.65
C TYR A 51 -7.05 -19.56 -15.42
N SER A 52 -8.34 -19.25 -15.57
CA SER A 52 -8.74 -17.97 -16.17
C SER A 52 -8.34 -16.84 -15.24
N GLN A 53 -7.68 -15.84 -15.83
CA GLN A 53 -7.33 -14.59 -15.16
C GLN A 53 -8.45 -13.53 -15.29
N SER A 54 -9.59 -13.90 -15.88
CA SER A 54 -10.79 -13.07 -15.90
C SER A 54 -11.74 -13.48 -14.78
N VAL A 55 -12.22 -12.49 -14.03
CA VAL A 55 -13.28 -12.65 -13.01
C VAL A 55 -14.58 -13.15 -13.63
N ASP A 56 -14.84 -12.85 -14.90
CA ASP A 56 -16.07 -13.23 -15.60
C ASP A 56 -16.25 -14.74 -15.71
N LYS A 57 -15.15 -15.52 -15.62
CA LYS A 57 -15.25 -16.99 -15.51
C LYS A 57 -15.99 -17.41 -14.24
N TRP A 58 -15.83 -16.67 -13.17
CA TRP A 58 -16.31 -17.00 -11.82
C TRP A 58 -17.56 -16.21 -11.44
N ILE A 59 -17.76 -15.04 -12.04
CA ILE A 59 -18.95 -14.19 -11.90
C ILE A 59 -19.46 -13.85 -13.32
N PRO A 60 -20.15 -14.78 -14.00
CA PRO A 60 -20.52 -14.60 -15.39
C PRO A 60 -21.52 -13.44 -15.57
N PRO A 61 -21.23 -12.44 -16.43
CA PRO A 61 -22.12 -11.31 -16.69
C PRO A 61 -23.50 -11.67 -17.24
N ASP A 62 -23.61 -12.85 -17.84
CA ASP A 62 -24.83 -13.43 -18.42
C ASP A 62 -25.58 -14.36 -17.46
N SER A 63 -25.07 -14.59 -16.25
CA SER A 63 -25.77 -15.39 -15.25
C SER A 63 -27.04 -14.68 -14.74
N ALA A 64 -28.08 -15.46 -14.46
CA ALA A 64 -29.34 -14.93 -13.92
C ALA A 64 -29.15 -14.19 -12.58
N ASP A 65 -28.12 -14.58 -11.83
CA ASP A 65 -27.80 -14.04 -10.50
C ASP A 65 -26.78 -12.90 -10.54
N TYR A 66 -26.30 -12.48 -11.72
CA TYR A 66 -25.23 -11.48 -11.85
C TYR A 66 -25.56 -10.14 -11.14
N THR A 67 -26.84 -9.77 -11.14
CA THR A 67 -27.30 -8.52 -10.52
C THR A 67 -27.69 -8.68 -9.05
N ILE A 68 -27.58 -9.87 -8.46
CA ILE A 68 -27.92 -10.10 -7.06
C ILE A 68 -26.79 -9.51 -6.18
N PRO A 69 -27.10 -8.54 -5.30
CA PRO A 69 -26.10 -8.00 -4.39
C PRO A 69 -25.53 -9.08 -3.47
N VAL A 70 -24.20 -9.09 -3.31
CA VAL A 70 -23.49 -10.03 -2.40
C VAL A 70 -23.91 -9.85 -0.93
N ILE A 71 -24.32 -8.63 -0.57
CA ILE A 71 -24.81 -8.25 0.76
C ILE A 71 -26.03 -7.34 0.64
N ASP A 72 -26.86 -7.32 1.67
CA ASP A 72 -28.01 -6.41 1.73
C ASP A 72 -27.56 -4.94 1.83
N SER A 73 -28.45 -4.03 1.44
CA SER A 73 -28.15 -2.59 1.38
C SER A 73 -27.88 -1.97 2.75
N ALA A 74 -28.53 -2.45 3.81
CA ALA A 74 -28.30 -1.94 5.17
C ALA A 74 -26.91 -2.33 5.67
N THR A 75 -26.48 -3.56 5.40
CA THR A 75 -25.12 -4.04 5.68
C THR A 75 -24.08 -3.29 4.87
N GLN A 76 -24.31 -3.09 3.57
CA GLN A 76 -23.39 -2.30 2.73
C GLN A 76 -23.24 -0.87 3.26
N GLN A 77 -24.34 -0.19 3.60
CA GLN A 77 -24.31 1.16 4.12
C GLN A 77 -23.59 1.26 5.46
N ARG A 78 -23.78 0.28 6.36
CA ARG A 78 -23.08 0.21 7.65
C ARG A 78 -21.57 0.14 7.45
N TYR A 79 -21.08 -0.76 6.59
CA TYR A 79 -19.65 -0.87 6.31
C TYR A 79 -19.09 0.34 5.56
N PHE A 80 -19.86 0.94 4.66
CA PHE A 80 -19.45 2.16 4.00
C PHE A 80 -19.32 3.34 4.98
N ASN A 81 -20.21 3.44 5.97
CA ASN A 81 -20.09 4.44 7.04
C ASN A 81 -18.88 4.18 7.94
N ALA A 82 -18.63 2.93 8.32
CA ALA A 82 -17.44 2.56 9.08
C ALA A 82 -16.16 2.91 8.29
N LEU A 83 -16.11 2.60 7.00
CA LEU A 83 -15.00 2.97 6.11
C LEU A 83 -14.77 4.48 6.13
N LYS A 84 -15.80 5.30 5.92
CA LYS A 84 -15.67 6.76 5.97
C LYS A 84 -15.17 7.26 7.33
N SER A 85 -15.66 6.69 8.44
CA SER A 85 -15.18 7.04 9.78
C SER A 85 -13.71 6.68 9.97
N HIS A 86 -13.27 5.52 9.49
CA HIS A 86 -11.85 5.13 9.51
C HIS A 86 -10.96 6.02 8.64
N TYR A 87 -11.45 6.55 7.53
CA TYR A 87 -10.64 7.41 6.68
C TYR A 87 -10.66 8.88 7.15
N PHE A 88 -11.80 9.39 7.59
CA PHE A 88 -12.04 10.83 7.76
C PHE A 88 -12.80 11.21 9.04
N GLY A 89 -13.17 10.26 9.88
CA GLY A 89 -13.96 10.53 11.08
C GLY A 89 -13.16 11.33 12.11
N MET A 90 -13.77 12.39 12.63
CA MET A 90 -13.14 13.34 13.57
C MET A 90 -13.79 13.33 14.97
N ASP A 91 -14.77 12.46 15.21
CA ASP A 91 -15.37 12.28 16.54
C ASP A 91 -14.49 11.40 17.45
N SER A 92 -14.78 11.37 18.76
CA SER A 92 -13.93 10.66 19.74
C SER A 92 -13.86 9.15 19.54
N GLU A 93 -14.80 8.56 18.80
CA GLU A 93 -14.88 7.10 18.56
C GLU A 93 -14.32 6.73 17.17
N ALA A 94 -14.05 7.72 16.33
CA ALA A 94 -13.52 7.51 15.00
C ALA A 94 -12.03 7.13 15.05
N HIS A 95 -11.65 6.24 14.14
CA HIS A 95 -10.30 5.66 14.10
C HIS A 95 -9.49 6.24 12.93
N SER A 96 -9.71 7.52 12.61
CA SER A 96 -9.03 8.17 11.50
C SER A 96 -7.59 8.55 11.86
N PRO A 97 -6.63 8.36 10.95
CA PRO A 97 -5.26 8.85 11.16
C PRO A 97 -5.16 10.38 11.16
N TRP A 98 -6.25 11.10 10.87
CA TRP A 98 -6.34 12.57 10.96
C TRP A 98 -6.96 13.07 12.27
N ASN A 99 -7.45 12.15 13.11
CA ASN A 99 -8.17 12.46 14.32
C ASN A 99 -7.23 12.51 15.53
N ASP A 100 -7.20 13.64 16.21
CA ASP A 100 -6.33 13.91 17.35
C ASP A 100 -6.60 13.00 18.55
N PHE A 101 -7.87 12.67 18.85
CA PHE A 101 -8.24 11.70 19.88
C PHE A 101 -7.64 10.33 19.58
N TYR A 102 -7.79 9.86 18.34
CA TYR A 102 -7.28 8.56 17.92
C TYR A 102 -5.75 8.52 17.95
N ILE A 103 -5.08 9.52 17.37
CA ILE A 103 -3.61 9.60 17.36
C ILE A 103 -3.08 9.64 18.79
N THR A 104 -3.65 10.49 19.65
CA THR A 104 -3.24 10.60 21.06
C THR A 104 -3.43 9.28 21.81
N ALA A 105 -4.54 8.57 21.60
CA ALA A 105 -4.76 7.27 22.21
C ALA A 105 -3.71 6.23 21.77
N LEU A 106 -3.33 6.24 20.49
CA LEU A 106 -2.28 5.37 19.95
C LEU A 106 -0.91 5.68 20.55
N LEU A 107 -0.54 6.97 20.61
CA LEU A 107 0.72 7.42 21.19
C LEU A 107 0.86 6.99 22.66
N LYS A 108 -0.20 7.17 23.46
CA LYS A 108 -0.24 6.77 24.88
C LYS A 108 -0.15 5.28 25.12
N LYS A 109 -0.58 4.45 24.16
CA LYS A 109 -0.73 3.02 24.37
C LYS A 109 0.62 2.31 24.40
N ASN A 110 1.34 2.33 23.29
CA ASN A 110 2.57 1.56 23.17
C ASN A 110 3.53 2.02 22.06
N ALA A 111 3.44 3.26 21.57
CA ALA A 111 4.20 3.70 20.40
C ALA A 111 5.73 3.57 20.60
N ALA A 112 6.24 4.05 21.73
CA ALA A 112 7.66 3.92 22.08
C ALA A 112 8.07 2.45 22.26
N GLN A 113 7.27 1.67 22.98
CA GLN A 113 7.56 0.24 23.22
C GLN A 113 7.56 -0.57 21.92
N ALA A 114 6.68 -0.26 20.97
CA ALA A 114 6.62 -0.92 19.66
C ALA A 114 7.86 -0.59 18.80
N ARG A 115 8.33 0.66 18.82
CA ARG A 115 9.59 1.05 18.18
C ARG A 115 10.77 0.31 18.82
N ASP A 116 10.88 0.32 20.14
CA ASP A 116 12.00 -0.28 20.86
C ASP A 116 12.05 -1.80 20.66
N ALA A 117 10.89 -2.46 20.62
CA ALA A 117 10.78 -3.87 20.27
C ALA A 117 11.30 -4.15 18.84
N SER A 118 10.96 -3.28 17.88
CA SER A 118 11.45 -3.38 16.49
C SER A 118 12.96 -3.17 16.41
N ILE A 119 13.49 -2.14 17.09
CA ILE A 119 14.94 -1.89 17.18
C ILE A 119 15.65 -3.12 17.75
N LYS A 120 15.14 -3.68 18.85
CA LYS A 120 15.72 -4.87 19.49
C LYS A 120 15.69 -6.09 18.56
N GLN A 121 14.56 -6.31 17.88
CA GLN A 121 14.38 -7.45 16.98
C GLN A 121 15.31 -7.39 15.76
N PHE A 122 15.42 -6.22 15.12
CA PHE A 122 16.08 -6.09 13.82
C PHE A 122 17.52 -5.57 13.87
N LEU A 123 17.89 -4.84 14.93
CA LEU A 123 19.16 -4.09 14.98
C LEU A 123 20.08 -4.49 16.15
N SER A 124 19.75 -5.53 16.92
CA SER A 124 20.62 -6.06 17.98
C SER A 124 21.87 -6.77 17.42
N ASP A 125 22.93 -6.86 18.22
CA ASP A 125 24.24 -7.39 17.79
C ASP A 125 24.24 -8.88 17.39
N GLY A 126 23.16 -9.62 17.69
CA GLY A 126 22.95 -11.01 17.26
C GLY A 126 21.93 -11.21 16.14
N SER A 127 21.29 -10.14 15.67
CA SER A 127 20.28 -10.23 14.60
C SER A 127 20.94 -10.51 13.24
N ALA A 128 20.39 -11.44 12.45
CA ALA A 128 20.87 -11.73 11.10
C ALA A 128 19.77 -11.42 10.08
N TYR A 129 19.87 -10.25 9.47
CA TYR A 129 18.97 -9.81 8.40
C TYR A 129 19.78 -9.36 7.19
N TRP A 130 19.20 -9.54 6.01
CA TRP A 130 19.84 -9.27 4.73
C TRP A 130 19.30 -7.96 4.15
N GLY A 131 20.21 -7.18 3.57
CA GLY A 131 19.85 -6.03 2.75
C GLY A 131 19.36 -6.44 1.37
N GLU A 132 18.93 -5.44 0.60
CA GLU A 132 18.52 -5.56 -0.80
C GLU A 132 19.59 -6.18 -1.71
N ASN A 133 20.87 -6.08 -1.31
CA ASN A 133 22.00 -6.69 -2.00
C ASN A 133 22.28 -8.14 -1.55
N PHE A 134 21.36 -8.75 -0.79
CA PHE A 134 21.46 -10.10 -0.22
C PHE A 134 22.68 -10.30 0.71
N ARG A 135 23.25 -9.22 1.25
CA ARG A 135 24.33 -9.28 2.24
C ARG A 135 23.80 -8.98 3.64
N LEU A 136 24.45 -9.56 4.65
CA LEU A 136 24.14 -9.26 6.04
C LEU A 136 24.41 -7.78 6.34
N TYR A 137 23.53 -7.16 7.12
CA TYR A 137 23.78 -5.82 7.64
C TYR A 137 24.97 -5.81 8.61
N THR A 138 25.88 -4.85 8.40
CA THR A 138 27.05 -4.65 9.27
C THR A 138 26.62 -4.05 10.61
N SER A 139 27.40 -4.29 11.67
CA SER A 139 27.13 -3.67 12.99
C SER A 139 27.09 -2.14 12.91
N ARG A 140 27.97 -1.55 12.10
CA ARG A 140 28.00 -0.11 11.84
C ARG A 140 26.68 0.40 11.26
N TRP A 141 26.16 -0.26 10.22
CA TRP A 141 24.89 0.15 9.61
C TRP A 141 23.74 0.06 10.62
N LYS A 142 23.70 -0.99 11.44
CA LYS A 142 22.68 -1.15 12.48
C LYS A 142 22.75 -0.06 13.54
N GLU A 143 23.95 0.35 13.91
CA GLU A 143 24.18 1.46 14.85
C GLU A 143 23.72 2.80 14.25
N GLU A 144 24.04 3.08 12.98
CA GLU A 144 23.59 4.29 12.29
C GLU A 144 22.05 4.36 12.21
N VAL A 145 21.36 3.25 11.90
CA VAL A 145 19.90 3.20 11.89
C VAL A 145 19.31 3.36 13.29
N ARG A 146 19.91 2.74 14.32
CA ARG A 146 19.49 2.95 15.72
C ARG A 146 19.60 4.41 16.12
N GLY A 147 20.74 5.05 15.83
CA GLY A 147 20.96 6.47 16.13
C GLY A 147 19.94 7.38 15.46
N ASN A 148 19.54 7.08 14.22
CA ASN A 148 18.53 7.86 13.50
C ASN A 148 17.08 7.61 13.96
N THR A 149 16.82 6.51 14.67
CA THR A 149 15.48 6.12 15.12
C THR A 149 15.23 6.37 16.61
N ASP A 150 16.28 6.66 17.38
CA ASP A 150 16.22 7.02 18.79
C ASP A 150 15.77 8.48 18.98
N THR A 151 14.49 8.71 18.67
CA THR A 151 13.80 10.00 18.89
C THR A 151 12.80 9.88 20.01
N GLN A 152 12.62 10.89 20.85
CA GLN A 152 11.52 10.87 21.82
C GLN A 152 10.17 10.86 21.07
N ILE A 153 9.26 9.99 21.48
CA ILE A 153 7.87 9.98 21.00
C ILE A 153 7.03 10.61 22.11
N ASP A 154 6.35 11.72 21.81
CA ASP A 154 5.40 12.32 22.74
C ASP A 154 4.15 11.44 22.85
N ASN A 155 3.57 11.39 24.05
CA ASN A 155 2.30 10.73 24.32
C ASN A 155 1.09 11.64 24.03
N ILE A 156 1.33 12.86 23.55
CA ILE A 156 0.31 13.84 23.16
C ILE A 156 0.56 14.23 21.71
N TYR A 157 -0.51 14.22 20.90
CA TYR A 157 -0.45 14.76 19.55
C TYR A 157 -0.48 16.29 19.59
N HIS A 158 0.44 16.92 18.85
CA HIS A 158 0.47 18.36 18.64
C HIS A 158 0.19 18.63 17.15
N ALA A 159 -0.90 19.31 16.85
CA ALA A 159 -1.13 19.83 15.50
C ALA A 159 -0.08 20.90 15.17
N SER A 160 0.33 20.96 13.90
CA SER A 160 1.33 21.93 13.40
C SER A 160 0.69 23.26 13.01
#